data_AF-A0A2D7LYD0-F1
#
_entry.id   AF-A0A2D7LYD0-F1
#
_cell.length_a   1.000
_cell.length_b   1.000
_cell.length_c   1.000
_cell.angle_alpha   90.00
_cell.angle_beta   90.00
_cell.angle_gamma   90.00
#
_symmetry.space_group_name_H-M   'P 1'
#
loop_
_entity.id
_entity.type
_entity.pdbx_description
1 polymer ?
#
loop_
_entity_poly.entity_id
_entity_poly.type
_entity_poly.pdbx_seq_one_letter_code
_entity_poly.pdbx_strand_id
1 'polypeptide(L)'
;MKRDRRTKDSIFMSLTETLKPITTDERQQRLARLQAAMASRELDTVIVTPGANMRYFFGLTWRETERLVCAVISESAVVFVCP
;
A
#
# COMPACT_ATOMS: atom_id res chain seq x y z
N MET A 1 15.11 40.22 29.78
CA MET A 1 13.85 39.44 29.68
C MET A 1 14.05 38.28 28.70
N LYS A 2 14.62 37.16 29.17
CA LYS A 2 14.86 35.96 28.33
C LYS A 2 13.56 35.18 28.24
N ARG A 3 12.99 35.03 27.03
CA ARG A 3 11.80 34.20 26.80
C ARG A 3 12.19 32.75 27.07
N ASP A 4 11.66 32.19 28.16
CA ASP A 4 11.74 30.76 28.44
C ASP A 4 10.92 30.02 27.38
N ARG A 5 11.60 29.31 26.49
CA ARG A 5 10.99 28.53 25.40
C ARG A 5 10.56 27.12 25.85
N ARG A 6 10.71 26.76 27.13
CA ARG A 6 10.52 25.37 27.59
C ARG A 6 9.09 24.94 27.88
N THR A 7 8.09 25.83 27.80
CA THR A 7 6.71 25.50 28.22
C THR A 7 5.74 25.19 27.06
N LYS A 8 6.18 25.15 25.80
CA LYS A 8 5.26 24.97 24.65
C LYS A 8 5.26 23.60 23.97
N ASP A 9 6.16 22.69 24.35
CA ASP A 9 6.36 21.45 23.59
C ASP A 9 5.62 20.23 24.17
N SER A 10 5.01 20.33 25.37
CA SER A 10 4.41 19.17 26.06
C SER A 10 2.93 18.88 25.72
N ILE A 11 2.31 19.60 24.78
CA ILE A 11 0.88 19.47 24.46
C ILE A 11 0.62 18.61 23.20
N PHE A 12 1.63 18.40 22.36
CA PHE A 12 1.50 17.58 21.14
C PHE A 12 2.19 16.22 21.32
N MET A 13 1.45 15.26 21.87
CA MET A 13 1.87 13.86 21.89
C MET A 13 1.67 13.24 20.50
N SER A 14 2.60 12.41 20.03
CA SER A 14 2.51 11.79 18.72
C SER A 14 1.44 10.70 18.71
N LEU A 15 0.37 10.90 17.94
CA LEU A 15 -0.75 9.95 17.82
C LEU A 15 -0.36 8.63 17.13
N THR A 16 0.84 8.54 16.57
CA THR A 16 1.29 7.37 15.82
C THR A 16 2.12 6.40 16.66
N GLU A 17 2.40 6.71 17.93
CA GLU A 17 3.27 5.89 18.81
C GLU A 17 2.76 4.46 19.01
N THR A 18 1.45 4.24 18.90
CA THR A 18 0.82 2.92 19.08
C THR A 18 0.50 2.20 17.78
N LEU A 19 0.72 2.84 16.62
CA LEU A 19 0.36 2.29 15.32
C LEU A 19 1.47 1.38 14.78
N LYS A 20 1.06 0.20 14.29
CA LYS A 20 1.97 -0.72 13.59
C LYS A 20 1.89 -0.48 12.08
N PRO A 21 3.02 -0.30 11.38
CA PRO A 21 3.03 -0.25 9.92
C PRO A 21 2.54 -1.56 9.30
N ILE A 22 1.99 -1.46 8.08
CA ILE A 22 1.60 -2.64 7.30
C ILE A 22 2.85 -3.46 6.97
N THR A 23 2.85 -4.73 7.38
CA THR A 23 3.99 -5.63 7.21
C THR A 23 4.01 -6.27 5.82
N THR A 24 5.14 -6.89 5.47
CA THR A 24 5.25 -7.68 4.23
C THR A 24 4.28 -8.87 4.26
N ASP A 25 4.21 -9.59 5.39
CA ASP A 25 3.30 -10.73 5.56
C ASP A 25 1.84 -10.35 5.39
N GLU A 26 1.43 -9.19 5.91
CA GLU A 26 0.08 -8.69 5.72
C GLU A 26 -0.23 -8.42 4.23
N ARG A 27 0.73 -7.86 3.47
CA ARG A 27 0.59 -7.67 2.03
C ARG A 27 0.50 -9.00 1.28
N GLN A 28 1.30 -10.00 1.66
CA GLN A 28 1.22 -11.34 1.08
C GLN A 28 -0.15 -11.98 1.34
N GLN A 29 -0.69 -11.84 2.56
CA GLN A 29 -2.05 -12.32 2.88
C GLN A 29 -3.13 -11.60 2.07
N ARG A 30 -2.99 -10.29 1.83
CA ARG A 30 -3.92 -9.53 0.96
C ARG A 30 -3.89 -10.05 -0.47
N LEU A 31 -2.69 -10.33 -1.00
CA LEU A 31 -2.52 -10.89 -2.33
C LEU A 31 -3.13 -12.30 -2.44
N ALA A 32 -2.86 -13.17 -1.46
CA ALA A 32 -3.45 -14.51 -1.41
C ALA A 32 -4.98 -14.48 -1.34
N ARG A 33 -5.56 -13.54 -0.59
CA ARG A 33 -7.01 -13.33 -0.56
C ARG A 33 -7.57 -12.90 -1.91
N LEU A 34 -6.86 -12.04 -2.64
CA LEU A 34 -7.26 -11.65 -4.00
C LEU A 34 -7.23 -12.85 -4.94
N GLN A 35 -6.15 -13.63 -4.93
CA GLN A 35 -6.00 -14.83 -5.77
C GLN A 35 -7.09 -15.87 -5.48
N ALA A 36 -7.42 -16.11 -4.21
CA ALA A 36 -8.53 -17.00 -3.83
C ALA A 36 -9.90 -16.46 -4.31
N ALA A 37 -10.10 -15.14 -4.26
CA ALA A 37 -11.33 -14.50 -4.74
C ALA A 37 -11.43 -14.47 -6.27
N MET A 38 -10.30 -14.48 -6.99
CA MET A 38 -10.25 -14.60 -8.44
C MET A 38 -10.75 -15.97 -8.89
N ALA A 39 -10.27 -17.05 -8.25
CA ALA A 39 -10.71 -18.41 -8.53
C ALA A 39 -12.22 -18.61 -8.34
N SER A 40 -12.81 -18.02 -7.30
CA SER A 40 -14.26 -18.11 -7.06
C SER A 40 -15.13 -17.29 -8.01
N ARG A 41 -14.52 -16.40 -8.80
CA ARG A 41 -15.20 -15.49 -9.73
C ARG A 41 -14.88 -15.77 -11.20
N GLU A 42 -14.21 -16.88 -11.49
CA GLU A 42 -13.78 -17.24 -12.85
C GLU A 42 -12.94 -16.13 -13.51
N LEU A 43 -12.06 -15.48 -12.72
CA LEU A 43 -11.14 -14.45 -13.19
C LEU A 43 -9.72 -15.01 -13.28
N ASP A 44 -9.14 -15.05 -14.46
CA ASP A 44 -7.75 -15.52 -14.62
C ASP A 44 -6.73 -14.50 -14.13
N THR A 45 -7.04 -13.20 -14.23
CA THR A 45 -6.07 -12.12 -13.98
C THR A 45 -6.76 -10.82 -13.58
N VAL A 46 -6.09 -10.05 -12.71
CA VAL A 46 -6.48 -8.68 -12.33
C VAL A 46 -5.36 -7.70 -12.64
N ILE A 47 -5.70 -6.57 -13.25
CA ILE A 47 -4.77 -5.46 -13.48
C ILE A 47 -4.97 -4.42 -12.37
N VAL A 48 -3.87 -4.02 -11.74
CA VAL A 48 -3.82 -2.96 -10.74
C VAL A 48 -2.99 -1.79 -11.27
N THR A 49 -3.64 -0.66 -11.51
CA THR A 49 -3.00 0.61 -11.89
C THR A 49 -2.47 1.36 -10.65
N PRO A 50 -1.62 2.39 -10.82
CA PRO A 50 -1.04 3.13 -9.72
C PRO A 50 -2.14 3.84 -8.92
N GLY A 51 -1.94 3.96 -7.61
CA GLY A 51 -2.93 4.55 -6.70
C GLY A 51 -3.16 3.71 -5.44
N ALA A 52 -4.40 3.74 -4.93
CA ALA A 52 -4.73 3.13 -3.65
C ALA A 52 -4.52 1.61 -3.65
N ASN A 53 -4.91 0.92 -4.73
CA ASN A 53 -4.78 -0.54 -4.84
C ASN A 53 -3.31 -0.97 -4.93
N MET A 54 -2.48 -0.27 -5.71
CA MET A 54 -1.04 -0.53 -5.76
C MET A 54 -0.39 -0.36 -4.39
N ARG A 55 -0.77 0.69 -3.64
CA ARG A 55 -0.30 0.89 -2.27
C ARG A 55 -0.81 -0.19 -1.31
N TYR A 56 -2.04 -0.65 -1.51
CA TYR A 56 -2.67 -1.66 -0.67
C TYR A 56 -2.01 -3.04 -0.79
N PHE A 57 -1.74 -3.50 -2.02
CA PHE A 57 -1.15 -4.81 -2.28
C PHE A 57 0.38 -4.80 -2.20
N PHE A 58 1.03 -3.74 -2.70
CA PHE A 58 2.48 -3.72 -2.88
C PHE A 58 3.20 -2.66 -2.02
N GLY A 59 2.45 -1.76 -1.36
CA GLY A 59 3.05 -0.64 -0.63
C GLY A 59 3.63 0.46 -1.53
N LEU A 60 3.53 0.32 -2.85
CA LEU A 60 4.05 1.28 -3.82
C LEU A 60 3.14 2.51 -3.90
N THR A 61 3.74 3.70 -3.86
CA THR A 61 3.06 5.01 -3.86
C THR A 61 3.15 5.72 -5.21
N TRP A 62 3.31 4.95 -6.30
CA TRP A 62 3.36 5.50 -7.64
C TRP A 62 2.09 6.26 -7.99
N ARG A 63 2.25 7.34 -8.77
CA ARG A 63 1.15 8.15 -9.28
C ARG A 63 0.75 7.64 -10.64
N GLU A 64 -0.54 7.76 -10.94
CA GLU A 64 -1.05 7.50 -12.28
C GLU A 64 -0.59 8.63 -13.21
N THR A 65 -0.16 8.24 -14.41
CA THR A 65 0.30 9.14 -15.47
C THR A 65 -0.29 8.64 -16.79
N GLU A 66 -0.01 9.33 -17.89
CA GLU A 66 -0.35 8.86 -19.24
C GLU A 66 0.42 7.58 -19.63
N ARG A 67 1.57 7.34 -18.99
CA ARG A 67 2.37 6.14 -19.20
C ARG A 67 1.79 5.01 -18.38
N LEU A 68 1.39 3.94 -19.08
CA LEU A 68 0.86 2.75 -18.43
C LEU A 68 1.93 2.14 -17.53
N VAL A 69 1.62 2.10 -16.23
CA VAL A 69 2.34 1.35 -15.22
C VAL A 69 1.31 0.50 -14.49
N CYS A 70 1.48 -0.81 -14.42
CA CYS A 70 0.53 -1.66 -13.70
C CYS A 70 1.16 -2.93 -13.15
N ALA A 71 0.48 -3.53 -12.17
CA ALA A 71 0.72 -4.90 -11.74
C ALA A 71 -0.36 -5.81 -12.34
N VAL A 72 0.07 -6.85 -13.03
CA VAL A 72 -0.78 -7.93 -13.53
C VAL A 72 -0.68 -9.07 -12.53
N ILE A 73 -1.80 -9.37 -11.85
CA ILE A 73 -1.89 -10.38 -10.80
C ILE A 73 -2.63 -11.59 -11.36
N SER A 74 -1.97 -12.73 -11.44
CA SER A 74 -2.57 -14.03 -11.73
C SER A 74 -2.64 -14.89 -10.46
N GLU A 75 -3.20 -16.10 -10.59
CA GLU A 75 -3.29 -17.06 -9.49
C GLU A 75 -1.94 -17.36 -8.82
N SER A 76 -0.84 -17.40 -9.60
CA SER A 76 0.46 -17.85 -9.13
C SER A 76 1.58 -16.81 -9.29
N ALA A 77 1.33 -15.69 -9.97
CA ALA A 77 2.36 -14.72 -10.28
C ALA A 77 1.87 -13.27 -10.22
N VAL A 78 2.82 -12.36 -10.03
CA VAL A 78 2.63 -10.92 -10.19
C VAL A 78 3.69 -10.41 -11.15
N VAL A 79 3.27 -9.72 -12.19
CA VAL A 79 4.16 -9.10 -13.19
C VAL A 79 3.93 -7.60 -13.18
N PHE A 80 5.02 -6.83 -13.07
CA PHE A 80 4.97 -5.38 -13.21
C PHE A 80 5.28 -4.97 -14.64
N VAL A 81 4.43 -4.12 -15.20
CA VAL A 81 4.65 -3.43 -16.48
C VAL A 81 5.01 -1.99 -16.15
N CYS A 82 6.21 -1.55 -16.55
CA CYS A 82 6.71 -0.19 -16.37
C CYS A 82 7.56 0.19 -17.60
N PRO A 83 7.47 1.44 -18.12
CA PRO A 83 8.39 1.96 -19.12
C PRO A 83 9.85 1.98 -18.66
#